data_AF-A0A060C4E4-F1
#
_entry.id   AF-A0A060C4E4-F1
#
_cell.length_a   1.000
_cell.length_b   1.000
_cell.length_c   1.000
_cell.angle_alpha   90.00
_cell.angle_beta   90.00
_cell.angle_gamma   90.00
#
_symmetry.space_group_name_H-M   'P 1'
#
loop_
_entity.id
_entity.type
_entity.pdbx_description
1 polymer ?
#
loop_
_entity_poly.entity_id
_entity_poly.type
_entity_poly.pdbx_seq_one_letter_code
_entity_poly.pdbx_strand_id
1 'polypeptide(L)'
;NFSRNAGYEAIRVPLFALWSGRPGSAAVRSFAQAVVTTPPGGPYPVVFDPLTRAVLESSSHAGYGAVAALARCTDAQGAGRIGSTMRPFAKDQPYYPATLHMMALLAQISEYPTCVPL
;
A
#
# COMPACT_ATOMS: atom_id res chain seq x y z
N ASN A 1 -5.97 10.92 -24.40
CA ASN A 1 -4.58 10.76 -23.92
C ASN A 1 -4.65 10.30 -22.47
N PHE A 2 -3.88 9.28 -22.06
CA PHE A 2 -3.93 8.73 -20.70
C PHE A 2 -3.04 9.53 -19.75
N SER A 3 -3.42 9.60 -18.47
CA SER A 3 -2.58 10.20 -17.43
C SER A 3 -1.27 9.43 -17.27
N ARG A 4 -0.17 10.14 -16.95
CA ARG A 4 1.13 9.55 -16.61
C ARG A 4 1.30 9.33 -15.10
N ASN A 5 0.34 9.79 -14.29
CA ASN A 5 0.42 9.67 -12.84
C ASN A 5 0.09 8.25 -12.39
N ALA A 6 0.76 7.78 -11.34
CA ALA A 6 0.36 6.57 -10.66
C ALA A 6 -0.85 6.92 -9.78
N GLY A 7 -2.05 6.56 -10.23
CA GLY A 7 -3.30 6.83 -9.53
C GLY A 7 -4.04 5.58 -9.09
N TYR A 8 -5.37 5.70 -8.96
CA TYR A 8 -6.30 4.62 -8.58
C TYR A 8 -5.96 3.29 -9.24
N GLU A 9 -5.93 3.21 -10.57
CA GLU A 9 -5.68 1.91 -11.23
C GLU A 9 -4.28 1.34 -10.93
N ALA A 10 -3.29 2.21 -10.74
CA ALA A 10 -1.88 1.86 -10.58
C ALA A 10 -1.56 1.28 -9.20
N ILE A 11 -2.32 1.62 -8.13
CA ILE A 11 -2.06 1.11 -6.78
C ILE A 11 -2.22 -0.42 -6.68
N ARG A 12 -2.98 -1.03 -7.58
CA ARG A 12 -3.13 -2.49 -7.63
C ARG A 12 -1.88 -3.19 -8.17
N VAL A 13 -1.02 -2.50 -8.92
CA VAL A 13 0.23 -3.08 -9.45
C VAL A 13 1.18 -3.52 -8.32
N PRO A 14 1.57 -2.66 -7.34
CA PRO A 14 2.37 -3.12 -6.21
C PRO A 14 1.61 -4.14 -5.34
N LEU A 15 0.29 -3.99 -5.17
CA LEU A 15 -0.51 -4.96 -4.41
C LEU A 15 -0.48 -6.37 -5.03
N PHE A 16 -0.66 -6.49 -6.34
CA PHE A 16 -0.56 -7.77 -7.03
C PHE A 16 0.85 -8.33 -7.04
N ALA A 17 1.87 -7.47 -7.15
CA ALA A 17 3.26 -7.91 -7.03
C ALA A 17 3.54 -8.47 -5.62
N LEU A 18 3.02 -7.82 -4.58
CA LEU A 18 3.10 -8.34 -3.21
C LEU A 18 2.39 -9.69 -3.11
N TRP A 19 1.13 -9.77 -3.54
CA TRP A 19 0.36 -11.01 -3.49
C TRP A 19 0.97 -12.15 -4.32
N SER A 20 1.81 -11.84 -5.31
CA SER A 20 2.54 -12.84 -6.09
C SER A 20 3.89 -13.24 -5.47
N GLY A 21 4.16 -12.88 -4.21
CA GLY A 21 5.44 -13.15 -3.53
C GLY A 21 6.63 -12.36 -4.07
N ARG A 22 6.40 -11.18 -4.68
CA ARG A 22 7.44 -10.36 -5.33
C ARG A 22 7.63 -8.99 -4.61
N PRO A 23 8.02 -8.97 -3.33
CA PRO A 23 8.18 -7.72 -2.58
C PRO A 23 9.31 -6.85 -3.14
N GLY A 24 10.32 -7.45 -3.76
CA GLY A 24 11.42 -6.77 -4.45
C GLY A 24 11.08 -6.26 -5.86
N SER A 25 9.80 -6.12 -6.24
CA SER A 25 9.46 -5.55 -7.56
C SER A 25 9.71 -4.03 -7.61
N ALA A 26 9.95 -3.48 -8.81
CA ALA A 26 10.12 -2.05 -8.98
C ALA A 26 8.87 -1.25 -8.57
N ALA A 27 7.67 -1.82 -8.80
CA ALA A 27 6.41 -1.20 -8.42
C ALA A 27 6.27 -1.09 -6.89
N VAL A 28 6.61 -2.16 -6.16
CA VAL A 28 6.56 -2.16 -4.68
C VAL A 28 7.54 -1.17 -4.11
N ARG A 29 8.80 -1.17 -4.57
CA ARG A 29 9.80 -0.19 -4.10
C ARG A 29 9.39 1.25 -4.38
N SER A 30 8.90 1.53 -5.60
CA SER A 30 8.45 2.88 -5.96
C SER A 30 7.30 3.33 -5.07
N PHE A 31 6.32 2.45 -4.84
CA PHE A 31 5.19 2.75 -3.97
C PHE A 31 5.60 2.90 -2.49
N ALA A 32 6.44 2.00 -1.95
CA ALA A 32 6.97 2.09 -0.59
C ALA A 32 7.71 3.41 -0.35
N GLN A 33 8.49 3.88 -1.32
CA GLN A 33 9.14 5.19 -1.28
C GLN A 33 8.15 6.34 -1.35
N ALA A 34 7.09 6.25 -2.16
CA ALA A 34 6.06 7.28 -2.23
C ALA A 34 5.27 7.42 -0.93
N VAL A 35 5.13 6.34 -0.15
CA VAL A 35 4.40 6.34 1.13
C VAL A 35 5.32 6.45 2.36
N VAL A 36 6.64 6.61 2.19
CA VAL A 36 7.61 6.55 3.29
C VAL A 36 7.40 7.66 4.33
N THR A 37 6.98 8.84 3.88
CA THR A 37 6.68 10.00 4.73
C THR A 37 5.24 10.01 5.24
N THR A 38 4.43 9.00 4.90
CA THR A 38 3.03 8.94 5.34
C THR A 38 2.98 8.62 6.83
N PRO A 39 2.39 9.49 7.67
CA PRO A 39 2.27 9.21 9.08
C PRO A 39 1.31 8.03 9.33
N PRO A 40 1.46 7.32 10.46
CA PRO A 40 0.46 6.35 10.90
C PRO A 40 -0.94 6.98 10.92
N GLY A 41 -1.92 6.32 10.31
CA GLY A 41 -3.29 6.84 10.20
C GLY A 41 -3.59 7.70 8.96
N GLY A 42 -2.57 8.03 8.15
CA GLY A 42 -2.74 8.79 6.90
C GLY A 42 -2.66 10.31 7.09
N PRO A 43 -2.99 11.11 6.05
CA PRO A 43 -3.60 10.68 4.79
C PRO A 43 -2.61 9.95 3.87
N TYR A 44 -3.10 8.94 3.16
CA TYR A 44 -2.32 8.05 2.31
C TYR A 44 -2.29 8.54 0.86
N PRO A 45 -1.13 8.48 0.17
CA PRO A 45 -1.04 8.80 -1.26
C PRO A 45 -1.98 7.91 -2.09
N VAL A 46 -2.82 8.55 -2.91
CA VAL A 46 -3.73 7.91 -3.87
C VAL A 46 -3.24 8.13 -5.30
N VAL A 47 -2.81 9.36 -5.58
CA VAL A 47 -2.22 9.74 -6.86
C VAL A 47 -0.87 10.39 -6.62
N PHE A 48 0.17 9.93 -7.30
CA PHE A 48 1.50 10.52 -7.25
C PHE A 48 2.18 10.49 -8.61
N ASP A 49 3.14 11.38 -8.79
CA ASP A 49 4.04 11.36 -9.94
C ASP A 49 5.08 10.23 -9.75
N PRO A 50 5.15 9.23 -10.63
CA PRO A 50 6.07 8.10 -10.46
C PRO A 50 7.56 8.46 -10.65
N LEU A 51 7.87 9.61 -11.26
CA LEU A 51 9.25 10.10 -11.45
C LEU A 51 9.70 10.92 -10.24
N THR A 52 8.91 11.93 -9.85
CA THR A 52 9.28 12.85 -8.77
C THR A 52 8.85 12.36 -7.38
N ARG A 53 7.92 11.40 -7.33
CA ARG A 53 7.23 10.92 -6.12
C ARG A 53 6.38 12.00 -5.44
N ALA A 54 6.10 13.11 -6.13
CA ALA A 54 5.22 14.15 -5.62
C ALA A 54 3.81 13.58 -5.44
N VAL A 55 3.29 13.64 -4.22
CA VAL A 55 1.91 13.27 -3.91
C VAL A 55 0.99 14.36 -4.44
N LEU A 56 0.07 13.97 -5.32
CA LEU A 56 -0.89 14.87 -5.97
C LEU A 56 -2.27 14.78 -5.32
N GLU A 57 -2.60 13.61 -4.79
CA GLU A 57 -3.87 13.33 -4.11
C GLU A 57 -3.64 12.37 -2.95
N SER A 58 -4.35 12.59 -1.84
CA SER A 58 -4.29 11.73 -0.67
C SER A 58 -5.68 11.44 -0.10
N SER A 59 -5.83 10.33 0.62
CA SER A 59 -7.08 9.90 1.22
C SER A 59 -6.86 9.35 2.64
N SER A 60 -7.82 9.55 3.53
CA SER A 60 -7.82 8.98 4.88
C SER A 60 -8.39 7.56 4.97
N HIS A 61 -8.96 7.03 3.89
CA HIS A 61 -9.60 5.71 3.88
C HIS A 61 -8.58 4.59 4.15
N ALA A 62 -8.97 3.65 5.01
CA ALA A 62 -8.09 2.60 5.52
C ALA A 62 -7.55 1.66 4.42
N GLY A 63 -8.27 1.48 3.32
CA GLY A 63 -7.82 0.67 2.19
C GLY A 63 -6.52 1.10 1.56
N TYR A 64 -6.35 2.40 1.32
CA TYR A 64 -5.08 2.94 0.82
C TYR A 64 -3.95 2.73 1.85
N GLY A 65 -4.28 2.93 3.12
CA GLY A 65 -3.37 2.68 4.23
C GLY A 65 -2.95 1.23 4.40
N ALA A 66 -3.83 0.28 4.10
CA ALA A 66 -3.51 -1.13 4.16
C ALA A 66 -2.45 -1.51 3.13
N VAL A 67 -2.59 -1.04 1.88
CA VAL A 67 -1.58 -1.27 0.84
C VAL A 67 -0.25 -0.59 1.20
N ALA A 68 -0.29 0.63 1.73
CA ALA A 68 0.90 1.35 2.20
C ALA A 68 1.63 0.63 3.34
N ALA A 69 0.88 0.15 4.34
CA ALA A 69 1.42 -0.57 5.48
C ALA A 69 2.05 -1.91 5.07
N LEU A 70 1.39 -2.66 4.17
CA LEU A 70 1.93 -3.91 3.65
C LEU A 70 3.23 -3.66 2.88
N ALA A 71 3.23 -2.72 1.93
CA ALA A 71 4.42 -2.40 1.14
C ALA A 71 5.60 -1.99 2.03
N ARG A 72 5.38 -1.16 3.05
CA ARG A 72 6.41 -0.75 4.01
C ARG A 72 6.93 -1.91 4.87
N CYS A 73 6.05 -2.81 5.30
CA CYS A 73 6.46 -3.97 6.09
C CYS A 73 7.35 -4.91 5.28
N THR A 74 7.07 -5.08 3.98
CA THR A 74 7.82 -5.96 3.08
C THR A 74 9.08 -5.33 2.48
N ASP A 75 9.29 -4.02 2.64
CA ASP A 75 10.49 -3.33 2.14
C ASP A 75 11.73 -3.74 2.94
N ALA A 76 12.93 -3.47 2.40
CA ALA A 76 14.20 -3.86 3.00
C ALA A 76 14.39 -3.35 4.44
N GLN A 77 13.80 -2.20 4.78
CA GLN A 77 13.84 -1.62 6.14
C GLN A 77 12.82 -2.26 7.10
N GLY A 78 11.79 -2.92 6.55
CA GLY A 78 10.80 -3.69 7.30
C GLY A 78 11.17 -5.16 7.44
N ALA A 79 12.03 -5.69 6.57
CA ALA A 79 12.47 -7.09 6.57
C ALA A 79 13.03 -7.50 7.94
N GLY A 80 12.40 -8.50 8.55
CA GLY A 80 12.76 -9.02 9.88
C GLY A 80 11.99 -8.40 11.06
N ARG A 81 11.17 -7.36 10.83
CA ARG A 81 10.24 -6.85 11.85
C ARG A 81 8.97 -7.71 11.85
N ILE A 82 8.46 -7.98 13.05
CA ILE A 82 7.15 -8.59 13.24
C ILE A 82 6.13 -7.46 13.41
N GLY A 83 5.05 -7.54 12.65
CA GLY A 83 3.94 -6.61 12.70
C GLY A 83 4.01 -5.48 11.67
N SER A 84 2.86 -4.95 11.30
CA SER A 84 2.72 -3.77 10.45
C SER A 84 1.79 -2.72 11.07
N THR A 85 1.88 -1.48 10.59
CA THR A 85 0.95 -0.41 10.96
C THR A 85 -0.39 -0.49 10.19
N MET A 86 -0.72 -1.66 9.64
CA MET A 86 -1.98 -1.88 8.95
C MET A 86 -3.11 -1.80 9.98
N ARG A 87 -4.10 -0.94 9.74
CA ARG A 87 -5.25 -0.81 10.64
C ARG A 87 -6.23 -1.97 10.42
N PRO A 88 -7.09 -2.30 11.41
CA PRO A 88 -8.20 -3.22 11.20
C PRO A 88 -9.10 -2.79 10.04
N PHE A 89 -9.80 -3.76 9.44
CA PHE A 89 -10.76 -3.49 8.38
C PHE A 89 -11.83 -2.48 8.82
N ALA A 90 -11.97 -1.41 8.05
CA ALA A 90 -12.95 -0.36 8.27
C ALA A 90 -14.14 -0.54 7.31
N LYS A 91 -15.37 -0.56 7.84
CA LYS A 91 -16.58 -0.71 7.02
C LYS A 91 -17.11 0.62 6.45
N ASP A 92 -16.68 1.73 7.03
CA ASP A 92 -17.06 3.11 6.71
C ASP A 92 -16.12 3.73 5.65
N GLN A 93 -15.81 2.96 4.62
CA GLN A 93 -15.03 3.42 3.47
C GLN A 93 -15.76 3.05 2.17
N PRO A 94 -15.61 3.83 1.10
CA PRO A 94 -16.20 3.50 -0.20
C PRO A 94 -15.76 2.12 -0.71
N TYR A 95 -16.53 1.56 -1.65
CA TYR A 95 -16.27 0.23 -2.21
C TYR A 95 -14.81 0.02 -2.63
N TYR A 96 -14.23 0.97 -3.37
CA TYR A 96 -12.88 0.84 -3.91
C TYR A 96 -11.79 0.66 -2.83
N PRO A 97 -11.62 1.57 -1.85
CA PRO A 97 -10.69 1.33 -0.75
C PRO A 97 -11.09 0.13 0.13
N ALA A 98 -12.38 -0.19 0.30
CA ALA A 98 -12.77 -1.42 0.99
C ALA A 98 -12.21 -2.67 0.30
N THR A 99 -12.29 -2.74 -1.03
CA THR A 99 -11.73 -3.83 -1.82
C THR A 99 -10.21 -3.90 -1.69
N LEU A 100 -9.51 -2.75 -1.77
CA LEU A 100 -8.06 -2.71 -1.56
C LEU A 100 -7.66 -3.21 -0.17
N HIS A 101 -8.42 -2.85 0.85
CA HIS A 101 -8.18 -3.30 2.22
C HIS A 101 -8.26 -4.83 2.30
N MET A 102 -9.35 -5.41 1.80
CA MET A 102 -9.53 -6.86 1.82
C MET A 102 -8.42 -7.59 1.05
N MET A 103 -8.06 -7.10 -0.13
CA MET A 103 -6.98 -7.69 -0.93
C MET A 103 -5.60 -7.58 -0.24
N ALA A 104 -5.32 -6.47 0.44
CA ALA A 104 -4.08 -6.31 1.21
C ALA A 104 -4.02 -7.29 2.39
N LEU A 105 -5.14 -7.53 3.08
CA LEU A 105 -5.22 -8.54 4.14
C LEU A 105 -5.00 -9.96 3.57
N LEU A 106 -5.61 -10.29 2.44
CA LEU A 106 -5.40 -11.60 1.80
C LEU A 106 -3.94 -11.81 1.40
N ALA A 107 -3.32 -10.82 0.77
CA ALA A 107 -1.89 -10.88 0.41
C ALA A 107 -0.99 -10.99 1.65
N GLN A 108 -1.32 -10.28 2.73
CA GLN A 108 -0.59 -10.37 4.00
C GLN A 108 -0.68 -11.79 4.56
N ILE A 109 -1.88 -12.35 4.68
CA ILE A 109 -2.09 -13.66 5.31
C ILE A 109 -1.47 -14.79 4.47
N SER A 110 -1.51 -14.69 3.14
CA SER A 110 -0.99 -15.74 2.25
C SER A 110 0.53 -15.68 2.05
N GLU A 111 1.10 -14.49 1.87
CA GLU A 111 2.52 -14.33 1.48
C GLU A 111 3.41 -13.74 2.59
N TYR A 112 2.87 -12.95 3.51
CA TYR A 112 3.65 -12.17 4.48
C TYR A 112 3.10 -12.29 5.92
N PRO A 113 3.11 -13.49 6.52
CA PRO A 113 2.54 -13.71 7.86
C PRO A 113 3.24 -12.88 8.95
N THR A 114 4.50 -12.49 8.74
CA THR A 114 5.23 -11.58 9.65
C THR A 114 4.70 -10.16 9.63
N CYS A 115 3.97 -9.75 8.59
CA CYS A 115 3.40 -8.41 8.43
C CYS A 115 1.99 -8.26 9.02
N VAL A 116 1.64 -9.10 10.00
CA VAL A 116 0.35 -9.06 10.70
C VAL A 116 0.03 -7.65 11.24
N PRO A 117 -1.22 -7.16 11.14
CA PRO A 117 -1.63 -5.93 11.80
C PRO A 117 -1.30 -5.93 13.29
N LEU A 118 -0.72 -4.83 13.80
CA LEU A 118 -0.46 -4.59 15.23
C LEU A 118 -1.64 -3.92 15.93
#